data_AF-A0A852K4K2-F1
#
_entry.id   AF-A0A852K4K2-F1
#
_cell.length_a   1.000
_cell.length_b   1.000
_cell.length_c   1.000
_cell.angle_alpha   90.00
_cell.angle_beta   90.00
_cell.angle_gamma   90.00
#
_symmetry.space_group_name_H-M   'P 1'
#
loop_
_entity.id
_entity.type
_entity.pdbx_description
1 polymer ?
#
loop_
_entity_poly.entity_id
_entity_poly.type
_entity_poly.pdbx_seq_one_letter_code
_entity_poly.pdbx_strand_id
1 'polypeptide(L)' 'KHVWFGEAMSDGFQFEYGGEGSDPADVAIQLTFLRLMATEASQNVTYHC' A
#
# COMPACT_ATOMS: atom_id res chain seq x y z
N LYS A 1 1.67 9.41 22.14
CA LYS A 1 0.53 8.64 21.60
C LYS A 1 0.73 8.54 20.09
N HIS A 2 0.69 7.35 19.50
CA HIS A 2 0.79 7.20 18.06
C HIS A 2 -0.52 7.64 17.39
N VAL A 3 -0.43 8.29 16.23
CA VAL A 3 -1.56 8.71 15.40
C VAL A 3 -1.32 8.16 14.00
N TRP A 4 -2.29 7.41 13.48
CA TRP A 4 -2.22 6.82 12.15
C TRP A 4 -2.62 7.85 11.10
N PHE A 5 -1.74 8.06 10.11
CA PHE A 5 -1.96 9.02 9.03
C PHE A 5 -3.29 8.76 8.30
N GLY A 6 -3.46 7.60 7.68
CA GLY A 6 -4.63 7.28 6.87
C GLY A 6 -5.92 6.91 7.62
N GLU A 7 -5.99 7.11 8.93
CA GLU A 7 -7.16 6.74 9.74
C GLU A 7 -7.58 7.85 10.70
N ALA A 8 -6.61 8.55 11.31
CA ALA A 8 -6.86 9.49 12.39
C ALA A 8 -6.40 10.92 12.11
N MET A 9 -5.77 11.19 10.96
CA MET A 9 -5.41 12.54 10.52
C MET A 9 -6.36 13.01 9.42
N SER A 10 -6.78 14.28 9.49
CA SER A 10 -7.56 14.91 8.42
C SER A 10 -6.78 14.87 7.11
N ASP A 11 -7.47 14.56 6.01
CA ASP A 11 -6.92 14.39 4.66
C ASP A 11 -5.85 13.28 4.53
N GLY A 12 -5.69 12.46 5.57
CA GLY A 12 -4.88 11.25 5.51
C GLY A 12 -5.52 10.19 4.64
N PHE A 13 -4.69 9.33 4.05
CA PHE A 13 -5.13 8.21 3.22
C PHE A 13 -4.28 6.96 3.49
N GLN A 14 -4.85 5.79 3.22
CA GLN A 14 -4.12 4.54 3.21
C GLN A 14 -3.37 4.39 1.87
N PHE A 15 -2.17 3.80 1.89
CA PHE A 15 -1.44 3.59 0.64
C PHE A 15 -2.13 2.55 -0.23
N GLU A 16 -2.43 2.94 -1.47
CA GLU A 16 -2.86 2.04 -2.53
C GLU A 16 -1.70 1.80 -3.51
N TYR A 17 -1.74 0.66 -4.19
CA TYR A 17 -0.74 0.26 -5.18
C TYR A 17 -1.44 0.03 -6.52
N GLY A 18 -0.66 0.07 -7.60
CA GLY A 18 -1.19 0.18 -8.96
C GLY A 18 -1.00 1.61 -9.48
N GLY A 19 -1.22 1.79 -10.78
CA GLY A 19 -1.22 3.13 -11.39
C GLY A 19 -2.56 3.83 -11.18
N GLU A 20 -2.60 5.14 -11.47
CA GLU A 20 -3.84 5.91 -11.51
C GLU A 20 -4.87 5.22 -12.44
N GLY A 21 -6.09 4.98 -11.92
CA GLY A 21 -7.15 4.26 -12.65
C GLY A 21 -7.17 2.74 -12.46
N SER A 22 -6.26 2.17 -11.66
CA SER A 22 -6.36 0.76 -11.28
C SER A 22 -7.45 0.56 -10.22
N ASP A 23 -8.24 -0.52 -10.34
CA ASP A 23 -9.15 -0.92 -9.26
C ASP A 23 -8.33 -1.60 -8.14
N PRO A 24 -8.39 -1.12 -6.88
CA PRO A 24 -7.67 -1.71 -5.76
C PRO A 24 -7.97 -3.19 -5.53
N ALA A 25 -9.19 -3.66 -5.83
CA ALA A 25 -9.58 -5.06 -5.69
C ALA A 25 -8.85 -5.94 -6.73
N ASP A 26 -8.75 -5.47 -7.97
CA ASP A 26 -8.02 -6.17 -9.03
C ASP A 26 -6.52 -6.21 -8.71
N VAL A 27 -5.95 -5.10 -8.23
CA VAL A 27 -4.54 -5.06 -7.81
C VAL A 27 -4.28 -6.01 -6.64
N ALA A 28 -5.20 -6.13 -5.69
CA ALA A 28 -5.06 -7.07 -4.58
C ALA A 28 -5.01 -8.53 -5.05
N ILE A 29 -5.78 -8.89 -6.08
CA ILE A 29 -5.70 -10.21 -6.73
C ILE A 29 -4.31 -10.39 -7.37
N GLN A 30 -3.83 -9.42 -8.15
CA GLN A 30 -2.50 -9.49 -8.78
C GLN A 30 -1.36 -9.63 -7.76
N LEU A 31 -1.40 -8.87 -6.67
CA LEU A 31 -0.43 -8.96 -5.58
C LEU A 31 -0.48 -10.32 -4.87
N THR A 32 -1.65 -10.97 -4.81
CA THR A 32 -1.78 -12.33 -4.27
C THR A 32 -1.03 -13.33 -5.12
N PHE A 33 -1.18 -13.29 -6.45
CA PHE A 33 -0.41 -14.15 -7.35
C PHE A 33 1.08 -13.84 -7.30
N LEU A 34 1.48 -12.57 -7.22
CA LEU A 34 2.88 -12.19 -7.08
C LEU A 34 3.52 -12.81 -5.83
N ARG A 35 2.80 -12.81 -4.70
CA ARG A 35 3.25 -13.49 -3.46
C ARG A 35 3.37 -15.01 -3.61
N LEU A 36 2.53 -15.65 -4.42
CA LEU A 36 2.62 -17.08 -4.68
C LEU A 36 3.80 -17.43 -5.60
N MET A 37 4.21 -16.51 -6.48
CA MET A 37 5.28 -16.73 -7.46
C MET A 37 6.66 -16.26 -6.99
N ALA A 38 6.73 -15.49 -5.90
CA ALA A 38 7.96 -14.97 -5.33
C ALA A 38 8.30 -15.66 -4.00
N THR A 39 9.60 -15.80 -3.72
CA THR A 39 10.09 -16.33 -2.43
C THR A 39 10.40 -15.22 -1.41
N GLU A 40 10.45 -13.96 -1.84
CA GLU A 40 10.78 -12.80 -1.00
C GLU A 40 10.09 -11.53 -1.53
N ALA A 41 9.87 -10.54 -0.66
CA ALA A 41 9.44 -9.20 -1.01
C ALA A 41 10.15 -8.16 -0.13
N SER A 42 10.40 -6.96 -0.68
CA SER A 42 10.98 -5.83 0.05
C SER A 42 10.28 -4.52 -0.32
N GLN A 43 10.28 -3.55 0.60
CA GLN A 43 9.71 -2.22 0.40
C GLN A 43 10.47 -1.19 1.23
N ASN A 44 10.74 -0.02 0.63
CA ASN A 44 11.37 1.13 1.31
C ASN A 44 10.36 2.26 1.48
N VAL A 45 10.45 2.98 2.62
CA VAL A 45 9.63 4.16 2.94
C VAL A 45 10.54 5.26 3.49
N THR A 46 10.39 6.48 2.97
CA THR A 46 11.15 7.64 3.43
C THR A 46 10.26 8.56 4.26
N TYR A 47 10.70 8.90 5.47
CA TYR A 47 10.06 9.90 6.32
C TYR A 47 10.82 11.21 6.24
N HIS A 48 10.16 12.27 5.80
CA HIS A 48 10.69 13.63 5.84
C HIS A 48 10.20 14.32 7.12
N CYS A 49 11.13 14.89 7.88
CA CYS A 49 10.84 15.65 9.10
C CYS A 49 11.08 17.14 8.92
#